data_AF-A0A0A8X3U2-F1
#
_entry.id   AF-A0A0A8X3U2-F1
#
_cell.length_a   1.000
_cell.length_b   1.000
_cell.length_c   1.000
_cell.angle_alpha   90.00
_cell.angle_beta   90.00
_cell.angle_gamma   90.00
#
_symmetry.space_group_name_H-M   'P 1'
#
loop_
_entity.id
_entity.type
_entity.pdbx_description
1 polymer ?
#
loop_
_entity_poly.entity_id
_entity_poly.type
_entity_poly.pdbx_seq_one_letter_code
_entity_poly.pdbx_strand_id
1 'polypeptide(L)' 'MELQSQKPIHPTIRKCMQHLDVIKADDKTKQIVYMYMESLLRERDMLVASKQEPIESQIHN' A
#
# COMPACT_ATOMS: atom_id res chain seq x y z
N MET A 1 5.25 13.93 -23.90
CA MET A 1 5.77 13.17 -22.75
C MET A 1 4.58 12.90 -21.85
N GLU A 2 4.09 11.66 -21.86
CA GLU A 2 2.82 11.30 -21.23
C GLU A 2 2.94 11.37 -19.71
N LEU A 3 2.03 12.12 -19.09
CA LEU A 3 1.93 12.31 -17.65
C LEU A 3 1.45 11.00 -17.04
N GLN A 4 2.38 10.13 -16.63
CA GLN A 4 2.05 8.91 -15.88
C GLN A 4 1.26 9.33 -14.64
N SER A 5 -0.02 8.95 -14.61
CA SER A 5 -0.95 9.23 -13.51
C SER A 5 -0.32 8.72 -12.21
N GLN A 6 0.26 9.64 -11.43
CA GLN A 6 0.84 9.30 -10.14
C GLN A 6 -0.30 8.85 -9.24
N LYS A 7 -0.43 7.52 -9.07
CA LYS A 7 -1.37 6.97 -8.10
C LYS A 7 -1.11 7.66 -6.76
N PRO A 8 -2.15 8.18 -6.09
CA PRO A 8 -1.97 8.89 -4.84
C PRO A 8 -1.30 7.98 -3.81
N ILE A 9 -0.21 8.46 -3.21
CA ILE A 9 0.54 7.74 -2.19
C ILE A 9 -0.38 7.36 -1.02
N HIS A 10 -0.33 6.09 -0.61
CA HIS A 10 -1.12 5.59 0.51
C HIS A 10 -0.84 6.40 1.81
N PRO A 11 -1.87 6.77 2.59
CA PRO A 11 -1.71 7.65 3.76
C PRO A 11 -0.71 7.12 4.79
N THR A 12 -0.64 5.80 5.00
CA THR A 12 0.35 5.18 5.89
C THR A 12 1.79 5.37 5.41
N ILE A 13 2.03 5.23 4.09
CA ILE A 13 3.36 5.46 3.50
C ILE A 13 3.74 6.93 3.67
N ARG A 14 2.82 7.85 3.40
CA ARG A 14 3.04 9.29 3.59
C ARG A 14 3.47 9.61 5.03
N LYS A 15 2.74 9.10 6.04
CA LYS A 15 3.09 9.31 7.46
C LYS A 15 4.46 8.74 7.80
N CYS A 16 4.79 7.56 7.27
CA CYS A 16 6.10 6.94 7.47
C CYS A 16 7.23 7.81 6.87
N MET A 17 7.07 8.28 5.63
CA MET A 17 8.06 9.17 5.00
C MET A 17 8.25 10.47 5.77
N GLN A 18 7.16 11.10 6.23
CA GLN A 18 7.23 12.30 7.07
C GLN A 18 8.01 12.04 8.37
N HIS A 19 7.89 10.86 8.97
CA HIS A 19 8.65 10.51 10.17
C HIS A 19 10.14 10.28 9.87
N LEU A 20 10.46 9.72 8.70
CA LEU A 20 11.84 9.60 8.23
C LEU A 20 12.52 10.96 8.04
N ASP A 21 11.78 11.98 7.63
CA ASP A 21 12.27 13.36 7.57
C ASP A 21 12.60 13.91 8.97
N VAL A 22 11.76 13.63 9.97
CA VAL A 22 11.97 14.06 11.37
C VAL A 22 13.26 13.48 11.95
N ILE A 23 13.55 12.19 11.69
CA ILE A 23 14.77 11.53 12.16
C ILE A 23 15.98 11.78 11.25
N LYS A 24 15.83 12.62 10.22
CA LYS A 24 16.87 12.94 9.23
C LYS A 24 17.49 11.69 8.58
N ALA A 25 16.65 10.71 8.23
CA ALA A 25 17.09 9.57 7.44
C ALA A 25 17.62 10.04 6.07
N ASP A 26 18.61 9.33 5.54
CA ASP A 26 19.12 9.62 4.19
C ASP A 26 18.14 9.18 3.10
N ASP A 27 18.35 9.69 1.88
CA ASP A 27 17.44 9.45 0.75
C ASP A 27 17.40 7.98 0.34
N LYS A 28 18.50 7.25 0.48
CA LYS A 28 18.57 5.82 0.16
C LYS A 28 17.71 5.02 1.14
N THR A 29 17.76 5.37 2.41
CA THR A 29 16.93 4.79 3.47
C THR A 29 15.45 5.07 3.21
N LYS A 30 15.09 6.31 2.88
CA LYS A 30 13.71 6.68 2.51
C LYS A 30 13.21 5.88 1.32
N GLN A 31 14.03 5.74 0.28
CA GLN A 31 13.69 4.96 -0.91
C GLN A 31 13.47 3.47 -0.57
N ILE A 32 14.36 2.86 0.21
CA ILE A 32 14.23 1.45 0.62
C ILE A 32 12.95 1.26 1.44
N VAL A 33 12.70 2.12 2.42
CA VAL A 33 11.49 2.03 3.27
C VAL A 33 10.23 2.25 2.44
N TYR A 34 10.22 3.21 1.51
CA TYR A 34 9.10 3.42 0.59
C TYR A 34 8.79 2.16 -0.21
N MET A 35 9.80 1.58 -0.86
CA MET A 35 9.63 0.36 -1.65
C MET A 35 9.14 -0.83 -0.82
N TYR A 36 9.69 -1.00 0.39
CA TYR A 36 9.26 -2.05 1.31
C TYR A 36 7.80 -1.88 1.72
N MET A 37 7.41 -0.68 2.13
CA MET A 37 6.04 -0.37 2.53
C MET A 37 5.04 -0.56 1.38
N GLU A 38 5.41 -0.19 0.15
CA GLU A 38 4.58 -0.48 -1.03
C GLU A 38 4.38 -1.99 -1.24
N SER A 39 5.43 -2.80 -1.06
CA SER A 39 5.33 -4.26 -1.17
C SER A 39 4.41 -4.84 -0.11
N LEU A 40 4.50 -4.39 1.14
CA LEU A 40 3.60 -4.82 2.21
C LEU A 40 2.12 -4.52 1.91
N LEU A 41 1.83 -3.35 1.32
CA LEU A 41 0.46 -3.02 0.94
C LEU A 41 -0.04 -3.89 -0.22
N ARG A 42 0.80 -4.13 -1.23
CA ARG A 42 0.46 -5.04 -2.33
C ARG A 42 0.18 -6.45 -1.82
N GLU A 43 1.02 -6.97 -0.94
CA GLU A 43 0.84 -8.28 -0.29
C GLU A 43 -0.46 -8.33 0.51
N ARG A 44 -0.75 -7.30 1.32
CA ARG A 44 -2.03 -7.19 2.04
C ARG A 44 -3.22 -7.23 1.09
N ASP A 45 -3.19 -6.44 0.02
CA ASP A 45 -4.31 -6.36 -0.93
C ASP A 45 -4.54 -7.70 -1.64
N MET A 46 -3.46 -8.43 -1.98
CA MET A 46 -3.54 -9.79 -2.51
C MET A 46 -4.15 -10.77 -1.50
N LEU A 47 -3.78 -10.67 -0.21
CA LEU A 47 -4.33 -11.51 0.86
C LEU A 47 -5.80 -11.20 1.18
N VAL A 48 -6.24 -9.95 0.99
CA VAL A 48 -7.65 -9.56 1.16
C VAL A 48 -8.47 -10.07 -0.02
N ALA A 49 -7.95 -9.97 -1.25
CA ALA A 49 -8.61 -10.48 -2.46
C ALA A 49 -8.78 -12.01 -2.45
N SER A 50 -7.87 -12.76 -1.83
CA SER A 50 -7.94 -14.22 -1.76
C SER A 50 -8.89 -14.76 -0.66
N LYS A 51 -9.40 -13.91 0.23
CA LYS A 51 -10.30 -14.29 1.34
C LYS A 51 -11.78 -14.04 1.09
N GLN A 52 -12.15 -13.56 -0.10
CA GLN A 52 -13.55 -13.44 -0.51
C GLN A 52 -14.02 -14.78 -1.11
N GLU A 53 -14.54 -15.67 -0.27
CA GLU A 53 -15.46 -16.70 -0.74
C GLU A 53 -16.82 -16.05 -1.08
N PRO A 54 -17.47 -16.44 -2.20
CA PRO A 54 -18.80 -15.95 -2.54
C PRO A 54 -19.84 -16.63 -1.64
N ILE A 55 -20.45 -15.86 -0.73
CA ILE A 55 -21.64 -16.29 0.01
C ILE A 55 -22.87 -16.00 -0.85
N GLU A 56 -23.15 -16.86 -1.82
CA GLU A 56 -24.47 -17.01 -2.44
C GLU A 56 -24.69 -18.53 -2.58
N SER A 57 -25.57 -19.22 -1.85
CA SER A 57 -27.02 -19.07 -1.94
C SER A 57 -27.72 -19.84 -0.81
N GLN A 58 -28.39 -19.15 0.10
CA GLN A 58 -29.55 -19.68 0.83
C GLN A 58 -30.70 -18.71 0.59
N ILE A 59 -31.33 -18.83 -0.57
CA ILE A 59 -32.67 -18.26 -0.77
C ILE A 59 -33.66 -19.37 -0.42
N HIS A 60 -34.29 -19.15 0.73
CA HIS A 60 -35.44 -19.85 1.27
C HIS A 60 -36.69 -19.53 0.42
N ASN A 61 -37.27 -20.54 -0.24
CA ASN A 61 -38.69 -20.89 -0.24
C ASN A 61 -38.96 -22.07 -1.18
#